data_AF-A0A399XII2-F1
#
_entry.id   AF-A0A399XII2-F1
#
_cell.length_a   1.000
_cell.length_b   1.000
_cell.length_c   1.000
_cell.angle_alpha   90.00
_cell.angle_beta   90.00
_cell.angle_gamma   90.00
#
_symmetry.space_group_name_H-M   'P 1'
#
loop_
_entity.id
_entity.type
_entity.pdbx_description
1 polymer ?
#
loop_
_entity_poly.entity_id
_entity_poly.type
_entity_poly.pdbx_seq_one_letter_code
_entity_poly.pdbx_strand_id
1 'polypeptide(L)'
;MCRRSAGRDGQRSESGFTLAELLVSVVIMGVIFLPLTTWVGLSFRANRVAEENTFEATGQAHLTAQFEGDIRSAYQIRTDVPFMCLGAPGNSNLLLTVWLPDWEAATQWWTDTTLRIEYTLGPDDEGATTLWRRTCNSNGTVASAIPVLHGIEVPEGGAGNMINCDNPADCREVSMAVDTEAGEEFTMRSTKRRECDFEPDECLEEF
;
A
#
# COMPACT_ATOMS: atom_id res chain seq x y z
N MET A 1 -69.98 19.64 -57.57
CA MET A 1 -69.37 18.39 -57.08
C MET A 1 -68.79 18.65 -55.69
N CYS A 2 -69.19 17.89 -54.67
CA CYS A 2 -68.64 18.00 -53.32
C CYS A 2 -68.04 16.65 -52.91
N ARG A 3 -66.80 16.63 -52.43
CA ARG A 3 -66.17 15.44 -51.87
C ARG A 3 -65.62 15.79 -50.49
N ARG A 4 -66.38 15.43 -49.44
CA ARG A 4 -65.96 15.59 -48.04
C ARG A 4 -64.83 14.59 -47.75
N SER A 5 -63.66 15.07 -47.37
CA SER A 5 -62.68 14.30 -46.62
C SER A 5 -63.14 14.25 -45.16
N ALA A 6 -63.58 13.07 -44.71
CA ALA A 6 -63.99 12.87 -43.32
C ALA A 6 -62.76 12.93 -42.40
N GLY A 7 -62.91 13.60 -41.26
CA GLY A 7 -61.93 13.56 -40.18
C GLY A 7 -61.77 12.12 -39.69
N ARG A 8 -60.52 11.68 -39.51
CA ARG A 8 -60.20 10.41 -38.90
C ARG A 8 -59.97 10.68 -37.42
N ASP A 9 -61.06 10.69 -36.65
CA ASP A 9 -60.99 10.86 -35.20
C ASP A 9 -60.09 9.78 -34.62
N GLY A 10 -58.94 10.21 -34.09
CA GLY A 10 -58.05 9.32 -33.36
C GLY A 10 -58.75 8.90 -32.09
N GLN A 11 -59.23 7.66 -32.04
CA GLN A 11 -59.61 7.02 -30.79
C GLN A 11 -58.39 6.99 -29.88
N ARG A 12 -58.31 8.01 -29.02
CA ARG A 12 -57.41 8.06 -27.89
C ARG A 12 -57.91 6.98 -26.94
N SER A 13 -57.37 5.78 -27.05
CA SER A 13 -57.68 4.68 -26.16
C SER A 13 -57.15 5.03 -24.77
N GLU A 14 -57.99 5.63 -23.95
CA GLU A 14 -57.76 5.77 -22.52
C GLU A 14 -57.86 4.38 -21.89
N SER A 15 -56.78 3.61 -22.03
CA SER A 15 -56.61 2.32 -21.36
C SER A 15 -56.39 2.60 -19.87
N GLY A 16 -57.51 2.78 -19.15
CA GLY A 16 -57.50 2.85 -17.70
C GLY A 16 -56.88 1.57 -17.15
N PHE A 17 -55.67 1.71 -16.60
CA PHE A 17 -54.90 0.61 -16.03
C PHE A 17 -55.76 -0.10 -14.99
N THR A 18 -56.08 -1.37 -15.19
CA THR A 18 -57.03 -2.03 -14.29
C THR A 18 -56.37 -2.28 -12.94
N LEU A 19 -57.13 -2.21 -11.84
CA LEU A 19 -56.58 -2.39 -10.49
C LEU A 19 -55.87 -3.76 -10.34
N ALA A 20 -56.38 -4.78 -11.03
CA ALA A 20 -55.75 -6.10 -11.11
C ALA A 20 -54.39 -6.07 -11.82
N GLU A 21 -54.26 -5.32 -12.92
CA GLU A 21 -53.01 -5.15 -13.68
C GLU A 21 -51.94 -4.42 -12.86
N LEU A 22 -52.34 -3.42 -12.05
CA LEU A 22 -51.44 -2.73 -11.12
C LEU A 22 -50.97 -3.64 -9.99
N LEU A 23 -51.86 -4.48 -9.45
CA LEU A 23 -51.50 -5.45 -8.42
C LEU A 23 -50.53 -6.51 -8.97
N VAL A 24 -50.77 -7.02 -10.18
CA VAL A 24 -49.89 -7.99 -10.83
C VAL A 24 -48.50 -7.40 -11.14
N SER A 25 -48.42 -6.15 -11.62
CA SER A 25 -47.12 -5.53 -11.93
C SER A 25 -46.28 -5.28 -10.68
N VAL A 26 -46.89 -4.88 -9.55
CA VAL A 26 -46.20 -4.73 -8.26
C VAL A 26 -45.68 -6.08 -7.74
N VAL A 27 -46.46 -7.16 -7.86
CA VAL A 27 -46.03 -8.51 -7.46
C VAL A 27 -44.85 -8.99 -8.32
N ILE A 28 -44.92 -8.81 -9.64
CA ILE A 28 -43.84 -9.18 -10.57
C ILE A 28 -42.57 -8.37 -10.27
N MET A 29 -42.68 -7.05 -10.03
CA MET A 29 -41.54 -6.25 -9.60
C MET A 29 -40.94 -6.77 -8.29
N GLY A 30 -41.75 -7.05 -7.27
CA GLY A 30 -41.27 -7.59 -5.98
C GLY A 30 -40.46 -8.89 -6.14
N VAL A 31 -40.97 -9.83 -6.95
CA VAL A 31 -40.30 -11.11 -7.23
C VAL A 31 -38.96 -10.92 -7.96
N ILE A 32 -38.84 -9.90 -8.82
CA ILE A 32 -37.60 -9.62 -9.58
C ILE A 32 -36.58 -8.79 -8.76
N PHE A 33 -37.03 -7.80 -7.99
CA PHE A 33 -36.14 -6.89 -7.26
C PHE A 33 -35.46 -7.55 -6.06
N LEU A 34 -36.14 -8.44 -5.32
CA LEU A 34 -35.58 -9.12 -4.14
C LEU A 34 -34.30 -9.94 -4.41
N PRO A 35 -34.25 -10.84 -5.42
CA PRO A 35 -33.01 -11.56 -5.71
C PRO A 35 -31.91 -10.62 -6.22
N LEU A 36 -32.24 -9.60 -7.03
CA LEU A 36 -31.26 -8.65 -7.56
C LEU A 36 -30.56 -7.84 -6.46
N THR A 37 -31.31 -7.28 -5.50
CA THR A 37 -30.71 -6.51 -4.40
C THR A 37 -29.85 -7.38 -3.49
N THR A 38 -30.28 -8.62 -3.24
CA THR A 38 -29.50 -9.61 -2.48
C THR A 38 -28.17 -9.95 -3.18
N TRP A 39 -28.19 -10.17 -4.50
CA TRP A 39 -27.00 -10.48 -5.29
C TRP A 39 -26.01 -9.33 -5.34
N VAL A 40 -26.50 -8.09 -5.51
CA VAL A 40 -25.67 -6.87 -5.50
C VAL A 40 -25.03 -6.66 -4.12
N GLY A 41 -25.76 -6.86 -3.03
CA GLY A 41 -25.23 -6.76 -1.67
C GLY A 41 -24.14 -7.79 -1.37
N LEU A 42 -24.27 -9.02 -1.88
CA LEU A 42 -23.22 -10.05 -1.78
C LEU A 42 -21.99 -9.71 -2.64
N SER A 43 -22.21 -9.23 -3.87
CA SER A 43 -21.13 -8.81 -4.78
C SER A 43 -20.25 -7.72 -4.17
N PHE A 44 -20.83 -6.68 -3.57
CA PHE A 44 -20.05 -5.64 -2.89
C PHE A 44 -19.22 -6.16 -1.71
N ARG A 45 -19.69 -7.17 -0.97
CA ARG A 45 -18.91 -7.79 0.11
C ARG A 45 -17.79 -8.66 -0.42
N ALA A 46 -18.06 -9.47 -1.45
CA ALA A 46 -17.06 -10.31 -2.10
C ALA A 46 -15.93 -9.48 -2.72
N ASN A 47 -16.27 -8.35 -3.36
CA ASN A 47 -15.28 -7.45 -3.95
C ASN A 47 -14.37 -6.82 -2.90
N ARG A 48 -14.89 -6.39 -1.74
CA ARG A 48 -14.04 -5.82 -0.66
C ARG A 48 -12.99 -6.81 -0.16
N VAL A 49 -13.41 -8.03 0.19
CA VAL A 49 -12.48 -9.08 0.67
C VAL A 49 -11.48 -9.45 -0.43
N ALA A 50 -11.89 -9.47 -1.71
CA ALA A 50 -10.97 -9.73 -2.81
C ALA A 50 -9.97 -8.58 -3.03
N GLU A 51 -10.40 -7.32 -2.85
CA GLU A 51 -9.57 -6.11 -2.98
C GLU A 51 -8.54 -6.04 -1.84
N GLU A 52 -8.96 -6.27 -0.60
CA GLU A 52 -8.14 -6.39 0.61
C GLU A 52 -7.04 -7.45 0.45
N ASN A 53 -7.41 -8.71 0.16
CA ASN A 53 -6.45 -9.79 -0.08
C ASN A 53 -5.49 -9.51 -1.26
N THR A 54 -5.95 -8.79 -2.29
CA THR A 54 -5.10 -8.43 -3.44
C THR A 54 -4.10 -7.33 -3.06
N PHE A 55 -4.53 -6.39 -2.21
CA PHE A 55 -3.68 -5.32 -1.71
C PHE A 55 -2.60 -5.88 -0.78
N GLU A 56 -2.95 -6.76 0.16
CA GLU A 56 -1.99 -7.44 1.04
C GLU A 56 -0.94 -8.24 0.25
N ALA A 57 -1.38 -9.08 -0.70
CA ALA A 57 -0.47 -9.88 -1.54
C ALA A 57 0.45 -9.00 -2.39
N THR A 58 -0.06 -7.87 -2.90
CA THR A 58 0.74 -6.89 -3.65
C THR A 58 1.71 -6.15 -2.73
N GLY A 59 1.28 -5.79 -1.53
CA GLY A 59 2.08 -5.16 -0.48
C GLY A 59 3.26 -6.03 -0.08
N GLN A 60 3.03 -7.29 0.30
CA GLN A 60 4.07 -8.27 0.62
C GLN A 60 5.08 -8.48 -0.53
N ALA A 61 4.59 -8.56 -1.77
CA ALA A 61 5.46 -8.67 -2.95
C ALA A 61 6.31 -7.40 -3.14
N HIS A 62 5.72 -6.22 -2.97
CA HIS A 62 6.41 -4.93 -3.08
C HIS A 62 7.42 -4.73 -1.94
N LEU A 63 7.10 -5.22 -0.73
CA LEU A 63 7.96 -5.22 0.45
C LEU A 63 9.22 -6.02 0.19
N THR A 64 9.05 -7.29 -0.20
CA THR A 64 10.14 -8.23 -0.48
C THR A 64 11.07 -7.68 -1.57
N ALA A 65 10.50 -7.21 -2.68
CA ALA A 65 11.26 -6.73 -3.83
C ALA A 65 12.06 -5.44 -3.55
N GLN A 66 11.52 -4.51 -2.75
CA GLN A 66 12.23 -3.27 -2.41
C GLN A 66 13.20 -3.45 -1.26
N PHE A 67 12.80 -4.15 -0.19
CA PHE A 67 13.62 -4.34 1.01
C PHE A 67 14.96 -5.02 0.69
N GLU A 68 14.95 -6.10 -0.11
CA GLU A 68 16.20 -6.75 -0.52
C GLU A 68 17.12 -5.79 -1.30
N GLY A 69 16.55 -4.98 -2.20
CA GLY A 69 17.28 -4.00 -3.01
C GLY A 69 17.86 -2.84 -2.19
N ASP A 70 17.06 -2.26 -1.30
CA ASP A 70 17.45 -1.14 -0.44
C ASP A 70 18.59 -1.55 0.50
N ILE A 71 18.45 -2.70 1.18
CA ILE A 71 19.48 -3.22 2.10
C ILE A 71 20.78 -3.53 1.35
N ARG A 72 20.71 -4.09 0.13
CA ARG A 72 21.91 -4.41 -0.66
C ARG A 72 22.62 -3.19 -1.25
N SER A 73 21.89 -2.13 -1.56
CA SER A 73 22.43 -0.88 -2.10
C SER A 73 22.83 0.13 -1.01
N ALA A 74 22.56 -0.19 0.25
CA ALA A 74 22.89 0.61 1.41
C ALA A 74 24.40 0.87 1.58
N TYR A 75 24.78 2.14 1.62
CA TYR A 75 26.08 2.57 2.13
C TYR A 75 26.14 2.47 3.66
N GLN A 76 25.06 2.84 4.35
CA GLN A 76 24.91 2.67 5.80
C GLN A 76 23.49 2.23 6.15
N ILE A 77 23.34 1.46 7.23
CA ILE A 77 22.06 1.06 7.79
C ILE A 77 22.10 1.24 9.32
N ARG A 78 21.05 1.84 9.90
CA ARG A 78 20.95 2.08 11.35
C ARG A 78 19.52 1.93 11.87
N THR A 79 19.43 1.63 13.15
CA THR A 79 18.17 1.56 13.92
C THR A 79 18.17 2.47 15.15
N ASP A 80 19.31 3.08 15.49
CA ASP A 80 19.51 3.84 16.75
C ASP A 80 19.21 5.35 16.66
N VAL A 81 19.15 5.91 15.45
CA VAL A 81 18.93 7.34 15.22
C VAL A 81 17.49 7.63 14.82
N PRO A 82 16.68 8.31 15.67
CA PRO A 82 15.32 8.71 15.34
C PRO A 82 15.32 9.92 14.40
N PHE A 83 15.80 9.71 13.17
CA PHE A 83 15.52 10.62 12.07
C PHE A 83 14.14 10.26 11.50
N MET A 84 13.30 11.28 11.29
CA MET A 84 12.04 11.12 10.57
C MET A 84 12.01 12.09 9.40
N CYS A 85 11.61 11.59 8.23
CA CYS A 85 11.45 12.44 7.06
C CYS A 85 10.30 13.43 7.25
N LEU A 86 10.64 14.71 7.15
CA LEU A 86 9.74 15.82 7.39
C LEU A 86 8.64 15.86 6.32
N GLY A 87 7.41 16.07 6.76
CA GLY A 87 6.22 16.13 5.90
C GLY A 87 5.53 14.78 5.66
N ALA A 88 5.99 13.70 6.31
CA ALA A 88 5.27 12.43 6.27
C ALA A 88 3.93 12.49 7.03
N PRO A 89 2.89 11.74 6.60
CA PRO A 89 1.65 11.61 7.35
C PRO A 89 1.87 10.79 8.64
N GLY A 90 1.17 11.20 9.71
CA GLY A 90 1.12 10.49 10.99
C GLY A 90 2.35 10.65 11.90
N ASN A 91 2.13 10.45 13.21
CA ASN A 91 3.22 10.20 14.15
C ASN A 91 3.74 8.79 13.89
N SER A 92 4.94 8.67 13.33
CA SER A 92 5.46 7.38 12.87
C SER A 92 6.60 6.86 13.75
N ASN A 93 6.53 5.60 14.16
CA ASN A 93 7.64 4.93 14.81
C ASN A 93 8.65 4.51 13.75
N LEU A 94 9.87 5.04 13.82
CA LEU A 94 10.98 4.58 12.97
C LEU A 94 11.36 3.14 13.34
N LEU A 95 11.49 2.29 12.32
CA LEU A 95 12.04 0.95 12.44
C LEU A 95 13.48 0.91 11.92
N LEU A 96 13.69 1.37 10.69
CA LEU A 96 14.96 1.27 9.98
C LEU A 96 15.25 2.52 9.19
N THR A 97 16.52 2.91 9.20
CA THR A 97 17.05 3.92 8.29
C THR A 97 18.14 3.31 7.41
N VAL A 98 18.00 3.52 6.10
CA VAL A 98 18.94 3.08 5.07
C VAL A 98 19.44 4.32 4.32
N TRP A 99 20.76 4.50 4.25
CA TRP A 99 21.39 5.55 3.45
C TRP A 99 21.90 4.97 2.13
N LEU A 100 21.49 5.59 1.04
CA LEU A 100 21.90 5.30 -0.33
C LEU A 100 22.74 6.45 -0.88
N PRO A 101 23.76 6.17 -1.72
CA PRO A 101 24.46 7.21 -2.46
C PRO A 101 23.52 7.85 -3.49
N ASP A 102 23.27 9.16 -3.38
CA ASP A 102 22.50 9.92 -4.38
C ASP A 102 23.42 10.31 -5.54
N TRP A 103 23.68 9.34 -6.41
CA TRP A 103 24.53 9.50 -7.60
C TRP A 103 23.96 10.47 -8.64
N GLU A 104 22.66 10.79 -8.59
CA GLU A 104 22.05 11.80 -9.47
C GLU A 104 22.31 13.22 -8.97
N ALA A 105 22.26 13.44 -7.65
CA ALA A 105 22.55 14.73 -7.03
C ALA A 105 24.05 14.94 -6.68
N ALA A 106 24.89 13.90 -6.81
CA ALA A 106 26.34 13.97 -6.67
C ALA A 106 27.00 14.75 -7.84
N THR A 107 26.86 16.07 -7.81
CA THR A 107 27.56 16.97 -8.76
C THR A 107 29.10 16.90 -8.63
N GLN A 108 29.59 16.38 -7.51
CA GLN A 108 31.00 16.10 -7.24
C GLN A 108 31.10 14.73 -6.53
N TRP A 109 32.18 13.99 -6.76
CA TRP A 109 32.38 12.65 -6.17
C TRP A 109 32.57 12.65 -4.64
N TRP A 110 32.64 13.83 -4.01
CA TRP A 110 32.74 14.02 -2.56
C TRP A 110 31.52 14.72 -1.93
N THR A 111 30.52 15.14 -2.72
CA THR A 111 29.30 15.71 -2.13
C THR A 111 28.48 14.57 -1.53
N ASP A 112 28.43 14.53 -0.20
CA ASP A 112 27.65 13.60 0.64
C ASP A 112 26.14 13.86 0.52
N THR A 113 25.65 13.82 -0.72
CA THR A 113 24.24 13.80 -1.02
C THR A 113 23.79 12.36 -0.82
N THR A 114 23.18 12.09 0.33
CA THR A 114 22.61 10.78 0.64
C THR A 114 21.10 10.82 0.46
N LEU A 115 20.60 9.93 -0.40
CA LEU A 115 19.19 9.63 -0.46
C LEU A 115 18.89 8.66 0.69
N ARG A 116 17.81 8.91 1.42
CA ARG A 116 17.48 8.11 2.61
C ARG A 116 16.17 7.37 2.40
N ILE A 117 16.14 6.12 2.86
CA ILE A 117 14.93 5.32 2.95
C ILE A 117 14.68 5.01 4.42
N GLU A 118 13.49 5.35 4.89
CA GLU A 118 13.02 5.07 6.24
C GLU A 118 11.87 4.07 6.16
N TYR A 119 11.98 2.96 6.90
CA TYR A 119 10.86 2.08 7.19
C TYR A 119 10.24 2.53 8.51
N THR A 120 8.95 2.85 8.49
CA THR A 120 8.26 3.42 9.65
C THR A 120 6.87 2.84 9.80
N LEU A 121 6.42 2.60 11.03
CA LEU A 121 5.02 2.29 11.33
C LEU A 121 4.24 3.57 11.57
N GLY A 122 3.08 3.73 10.96
CA GLY A 122 2.19 4.86 11.20
C GLY A 122 0.76 4.55 10.76
N PRO A 123 -0.24 5.27 11.27
CA PRO A 123 -1.63 5.08 10.87
C PRO A 123 -1.81 5.39 9.38
N ASP A 124 -2.66 4.62 8.71
CA ASP A 124 -3.22 4.97 7.40
C ASP A 124 -4.47 5.87 7.53
N ASP A 125 -5.15 6.10 6.41
CA ASP A 125 -6.36 6.95 6.35
C ASP A 125 -7.57 6.34 7.08
N GLU A 126 -7.57 5.03 7.35
CA GLU A 126 -8.60 4.34 8.14
C GLU A 126 -8.21 4.21 9.63
N GLY A 127 -6.94 4.49 9.95
CA GLY A 127 -6.37 4.46 11.29
C GLY A 127 -5.70 3.14 11.67
N ALA A 128 -5.59 2.18 10.74
CA ALA A 128 -4.88 0.93 10.94
C ALA A 128 -3.36 1.16 10.91
N THR A 129 -2.60 0.39 11.69
CA THR A 129 -1.14 0.52 11.71
C THR A 129 -0.56 -0.03 10.42
N THR A 130 0.16 0.81 9.67
CA THR A 130 0.71 0.46 8.36
C THR A 130 2.22 0.65 8.34
N LEU A 131 2.94 -0.28 7.71
CA LEU A 131 4.36 -0.17 7.41
C LEU A 131 4.53 0.68 6.15
N TRP A 132 5.17 1.82 6.32
CA TRP A 132 5.51 2.74 5.23
C TRP A 132 6.98 2.59 4.87
N ARG A 133 7.26 2.50 3.57
CA ARG A 133 8.58 2.77 3.00
C ARG A 133 8.59 4.21 2.52
N ARG A 134 9.41 5.05 3.15
CA ARG A 134 9.50 6.49 2.88
C ARG A 134 10.85 6.77 2.24
N THR A 135 10.85 7.32 1.03
CA THR A 135 12.05 7.80 0.36
C THR A 135 12.16 9.30 0.56
N CYS A 136 13.36 9.78 0.87
CA CYS A 136 13.57 11.11 1.37
C CYS A 136 14.75 11.78 0.69
N ASN A 137 14.56 13.05 0.36
CA ASN A 137 15.61 13.87 -0.24
C ASN A 137 16.72 14.14 0.79
N SER A 138 17.90 14.55 0.32
CA SER A 138 19.03 14.99 1.15
C SER A 138 18.68 16.07 2.18
N ASN A 139 17.70 16.94 1.88
CA ASN A 139 17.14 17.92 2.82
C ASN A 139 16.29 17.31 3.96
N GLY A 140 16.13 15.99 4.01
CA GLY A 140 15.35 15.27 5.01
C GLY A 140 13.83 15.40 4.86
N THR A 141 13.33 15.92 3.74
CA THR A 141 11.89 15.92 3.40
C THR A 141 11.48 14.65 2.69
N VAL A 142 10.23 14.21 2.89
CA VAL A 142 9.65 13.10 2.12
C VAL A 142 9.62 13.44 0.63
N ALA A 143 10.21 12.57 -0.18
CA ALA A 143 10.09 12.56 -1.64
C ALA A 143 8.96 11.62 -2.09
N SER A 144 8.82 10.47 -1.41
CA SER A 144 7.76 9.49 -1.65
C SER A 144 7.45 8.75 -0.35
N ALA A 145 6.18 8.37 -0.15
CA ALA A 145 5.75 7.50 0.93
C ALA A 145 4.83 6.44 0.34
N ILE A 146 5.24 5.18 0.40
CA ILE A 146 4.52 4.03 -0.14
C ILE A 146 4.06 3.18 1.06
N PRO A 147 2.75 2.90 1.21
CA PRO A 147 2.29 1.91 2.17
C PRO A 147 2.62 0.52 1.64
N VAL A 148 3.09 -0.36 2.52
CA VAL A 148 3.71 -1.62 2.10
C VAL A 148 3.06 -2.83 2.76
N LEU A 149 2.59 -2.70 4.01
CA LEU A 149 1.80 -3.72 4.69
C LEU A 149 0.85 -3.02 5.67
N HIS A 150 -0.44 -3.34 5.63
CA HIS A 150 -1.48 -2.78 6.49
C HIS A 150 -1.80 -3.72 7.67
N GLY A 151 -2.59 -3.24 8.63
CA GLY A 151 -3.10 -4.06 9.74
C GLY A 151 -2.00 -4.73 10.53
N ILE A 152 -0.99 -3.97 10.96
CA ILE A 152 0.17 -4.50 11.70
C ILE A 152 -0.08 -4.45 13.20
N GLU A 153 0.09 -5.60 13.86
CA GLU A 153 0.14 -5.66 15.32
C GLU A 153 1.54 -5.23 15.79
N VAL A 154 1.61 -4.20 16.64
CA VAL A 154 2.87 -3.73 17.21
C VAL A 154 3.15 -4.56 18.46
N PRO A 155 4.26 -5.33 18.52
CA PRO A 155 4.50 -6.29 19.60
C PRO A 155 4.67 -5.59 20.96
N GLU A 156 4.37 -6.32 22.04
CA GLU A 156 4.65 -5.84 23.40
C GLU A 156 6.15 -5.51 23.57
N GLY A 157 6.44 -4.25 23.92
CA GLY A 157 7.80 -3.69 23.90
C GLY A 157 8.06 -2.69 22.76
N GLY A 158 7.16 -2.64 21.77
CA GLY A 158 7.13 -1.63 20.72
C GLY A 158 7.91 -1.99 19.45
N ALA A 159 7.84 -1.07 18.49
CA ALA A 159 8.34 -1.21 17.12
C ALA A 159 9.81 -1.70 17.03
N GLY A 160 10.68 -1.34 17.99
CA GLY A 160 12.08 -1.74 18.01
C GLY A 160 12.32 -3.26 18.06
N ASN A 161 11.37 -4.06 18.54
CA ASN A 161 11.47 -5.52 18.55
C ASN A 161 11.25 -6.16 17.17
N MET A 162 10.67 -5.42 16.22
CA MET A 162 10.35 -5.90 14.87
C MET A 162 11.55 -5.92 13.93
N ILE A 163 12.69 -5.34 14.33
CA ILE A 163 13.94 -5.41 13.59
C ILE A 163 15.06 -5.96 14.46
N ASN A 164 15.72 -6.99 13.94
CA ASN A 164 16.96 -7.51 14.49
C ASN A 164 18.10 -7.23 13.51
N CYS A 165 19.15 -6.58 14.02
CA CYS A 165 20.34 -6.17 13.30
C CYS A 165 21.57 -6.46 14.16
N ASP A 166 22.67 -6.87 13.53
CA ASP A 166 23.89 -7.33 14.20
C ASP A 166 24.68 -6.20 14.90
N ASN A 167 24.63 -4.98 14.37
CA ASN A 167 25.19 -3.78 14.99
C ASN A 167 24.35 -2.54 14.65
N PRO A 168 23.63 -1.91 15.60
CA PRO A 168 22.65 -0.86 15.30
C PRO A 168 23.23 0.43 14.70
N ALA A 169 24.55 0.62 14.74
CA ALA A 169 25.25 1.78 14.14
C ALA A 169 25.78 1.53 12.71
N ASP A 170 25.92 0.27 12.29
CA ASP A 170 26.18 -0.15 10.91
C ASP A 170 25.71 -1.61 10.74
N CYS A 171 24.42 -1.78 10.44
CA CYS A 171 23.84 -3.12 10.28
C CYS A 171 24.39 -3.76 9.00
N ARG A 172 25.07 -4.90 9.13
CA ARG A 172 25.47 -5.70 7.97
C ARG A 172 24.38 -6.68 7.59
N GLU A 173 23.68 -7.24 8.55
CA GLU A 173 22.52 -8.08 8.31
C GLU A 173 21.29 -7.49 9.01
N VAL A 174 20.17 -7.43 8.28
CA VAL A 174 18.90 -6.94 8.79
C VAL A 174 17.85 -8.01 8.58
N SER A 175 17.18 -8.36 9.67
CA SER A 175 15.93 -9.12 9.64
C SER A 175 14.81 -8.28 10.21
N MET A 176 13.65 -8.35 9.58
CA MET A 176 12.42 -7.67 10.01
C MET A 176 11.34 -8.74 10.14
N ALA A 177 10.68 -8.79 11.29
CA ALA A 177 9.53 -9.66 11.56
C ALA A 177 8.33 -8.77 11.90
N VAL A 178 7.20 -9.03 11.26
CA VAL A 178 5.98 -8.22 11.37
C VAL A 178 4.78 -9.15 11.49
N ASP A 179 4.05 -9.02 12.59
CA ASP A 179 2.78 -9.71 12.78
C ASP A 179 1.62 -8.84 12.24
N THR A 180 0.66 -9.46 11.55
CA THR A 180 -0.58 -8.81 11.12
C THR A 180 -1.72 -9.06 12.11
N GLU A 181 -2.73 -8.19 12.11
CA GLU A 181 -3.98 -8.35 12.86
C GLU A 181 -4.77 -9.62 12.46
N ALA A 182 -4.46 -10.19 11.28
CA ALA A 182 -4.97 -11.50 10.84
C ALA A 182 -4.27 -12.69 11.52
N GLY A 183 -3.18 -12.45 12.26
CA GLY A 183 -2.35 -13.47 12.90
C GLY A 183 -1.33 -14.12 11.97
N GLU A 184 -0.94 -13.45 10.87
CA GLU A 184 0.12 -13.92 9.97
C GLU A 184 1.46 -13.25 10.32
N GLU A 185 2.50 -14.06 10.57
CA GLU A 185 3.87 -13.57 10.76
C GLU A 185 4.58 -13.44 9.41
N PHE A 186 5.01 -12.22 9.06
CA PHE A 186 5.81 -11.94 7.88
C PHE A 186 7.25 -11.61 8.27
N THR A 187 8.18 -12.52 7.97
CA THR A 187 9.62 -12.35 8.22
C THR A 187 10.41 -12.16 6.93
N MET A 188 11.25 -11.13 6.90
CA MET A 188 12.26 -10.86 5.88
C MET A 188 13.67 -10.88 6.46
N ARG A 189 14.65 -11.13 5.58
CA ARG A 189 16.08 -11.03 5.89
C ARG A 189 16.86 -10.62 4.66
N SER A 190 17.75 -9.64 4.80
CA SER A 190 18.68 -9.23 3.75
C SER A 190 20.03 -8.82 4.36
N THR A 191 21.06 -8.83 3.53
CA THR A 191 22.45 -8.54 3.93
C THR A 191 23.00 -7.40 3.08
N LYS A 192 23.55 -6.39 3.73
CA LYS A 192 24.30 -5.28 3.12
C LYS A 192 25.46 -5.84 2.29
N ARG A 193 25.64 -5.33 1.07
CA ARG A 193 26.78 -5.70 0.22
C ARG A 193 28.08 -5.18 0.87
N ARG A 194 29.18 -5.92 0.74
CA ARG A 194 30.47 -5.42 1.27
C ARG A 194 30.95 -4.29 0.38
N GLU A 195 31.49 -3.24 0.97
CA GLU A 195 32.01 -2.06 0.29
C GLU A 195 33.10 -2.42 -0.76
N CYS A 196 33.86 -3.48 -0.47
CA CYS A 196 34.77 -4.19 -1.37
C CYS A 196 34.22 -4.59 -2.75
N ASP A 197 32.91 -4.59 -2.96
CA ASP A 197 32.31 -4.87 -4.25
C ASP A 197 32.29 -3.68 -5.23
N PHE A 198 32.64 -2.47 -4.78
CA PHE A 198 32.64 -1.25 -5.60
C PHE A 198 34.04 -0.86 -6.13
N GLU A 199 35.11 -1.11 -5.37
CA GLU A 199 36.50 -0.87 -5.81
C GLU A 199 37.28 -2.20 -5.83
N PRO A 200 37.39 -2.87 -7.00
CA PRO A 200 37.91 -4.24 -7.09
C PRO A 200 39.41 -4.35 -6.80
N ASP A 201 40.15 -3.24 -6.78
CA ASP A 201 41.61 -3.23 -6.64
C ASP A 201 42.09 -3.24 -5.17
N GLU A 202 41.25 -2.86 -4.19
CA GLU A 202 41.66 -2.80 -2.77
C GLU A 202 41.42 -4.12 -1.99
N CYS A 203 40.65 -5.05 -2.53
CA CYS A 203 40.15 -6.22 -1.80
C CYS A 203 41.05 -7.46 -1.85
N LEU A 204 42.32 -7.28 -2.25
CA LEU A 204 43.30 -8.36 -2.41
C LEU A 204 44.26 -8.52 -1.22
N GLU A 205 44.20 -7.66 -0.19
CA GLU A 205 45.19 -7.67 0.92
C GLU A 205 44.72 -8.31 2.24
N GLU A 206 43.44 -8.72 2.38
CA GLU A 206 42.93 -9.41 3.59
C GLU A 206 42.47 -10.86 3.34
N PHE A 207 43.41 -11.75 2.98
CA PHE A 207 43.27 -13.22 3.09
C PHE A 207 44.60 -13.92 3.44
#